data_AF-A0A960CAH5-F1
#
_entry.id   AF-A0A960CAH5-F1
#
_cell.length_a   1.000
_cell.length_b   1.000
_cell.length_c   1.000
_cell.angle_alpha   90.00
_cell.angle_beta   90.00
_cell.angle_gamma   90.00
#
_symmetry.space_group_name_H-M   'P 1'
#
loop_
_entity.id
_entity.type
_entity.pdbx_description
1 polymer ?
#
loop_
_entity_poly.entity_id
_entity_poly.type
_entity_poly.pdbx_seq_one_letter_code
_entity_poly.pdbx_strand_id
1 'polypeptide(L)'
;MKRDIFKFLSGAAAAASFGHIFYAVATLRGTISVPVWRGREWGVGKMLLEAVVYGAIAAGLGHLAWHRDSQLPQTALSMDG
;
A
#
# COMPACT_ATOMS: atom_id res chain seq x y z
N MET A 1 -17.82 -5.32 5.91
CA MET A 1 -16.75 -5.69 6.86
C MET A 1 -15.47 -6.22 6.20
N LYS A 2 -15.41 -7.44 5.64
CA LYS A 2 -14.14 -7.97 5.10
C LYS A 2 -13.56 -7.09 3.97
N ARG A 3 -14.41 -6.59 3.06
CA ARG A 3 -14.01 -5.69 1.96
C ARG A 3 -13.38 -4.40 2.48
N ASP A 4 -14.04 -3.74 3.43
CA ASP A 4 -13.63 -2.40 3.89
C ASP A 4 -12.28 -2.46 4.61
N ILE A 5 -12.01 -3.56 5.32
CA ILE A 5 -10.69 -3.86 5.91
C ILE A 5 -9.62 -3.99 4.80
N PHE A 6 -9.90 -4.75 3.73
CA PHE A 6 -8.93 -4.88 2.63
C PHE A 6 -8.70 -3.58 1.87
N LYS A 7 -9.74 -2.76 1.65
CA LYS A 7 -9.60 -1.42 1.07
C LYS A 7 -8.73 -0.52 1.95
N PHE A 8 -9.00 -0.50 3.26
CA PHE A 8 -8.22 0.30 4.21
C PHE A 8 -6.76 -0.13 4.24
N LEU A 9 -6.48 -1.43 4.38
CA LEU A 9 -5.13 -1.96 4.44
C LEU A 9 -4.38 -1.79 3.11
N SER A 10 -5.08 -1.91 1.97
CA SER A 10 -4.52 -1.61 0.65
C SER A 10 -4.06 -0.15 0.56
N GLY A 11 -4.91 0.79 0.99
CA GLY A 11 -4.57 2.21 1.04
C GLY A 11 -3.41 2.53 1.99
N ALA A 12 -3.42 1.96 3.19
CA ALA A 12 -2.34 2.15 4.17
C ALA A 12 -0.99 1.62 3.65
N ALA A 13 -0.97 0.44 3.03
CA ALA A 13 0.22 -0.12 2.41
C ALA A 13 0.69 0.73 1.21
N ALA A 14 -0.23 1.24 0.39
CA ALA A 14 0.12 2.14 -0.71
C ALA A 14 0.78 3.43 -0.20
N ALA A 15 0.23 4.05 0.84
CA ALA A 15 0.80 5.22 1.47
C ALA A 15 2.21 4.93 2.03
N ALA A 16 2.39 3.79 2.68
CA ALA A 16 3.72 3.35 3.15
C ALA A 16 4.69 3.19 1.97
N SER A 17 4.28 2.55 0.87
CA SER A 17 5.11 2.39 -0.33
C SER A 17 5.60 3.73 -0.87
N PHE A 18 4.68 4.68 -1.10
CA PHE A 18 5.02 6.02 -1.58
C PHE A 18 5.93 6.78 -0.60
N GLY A 19 5.69 6.64 0.71
CA GLY A 19 6.55 7.23 1.73
C GLY A 19 8.01 6.77 1.58
N HIS A 20 8.25 5.47 1.42
CA HIS A 20 9.60 4.93 1.25
C HIS A 20 10.26 5.39 -0.05
N ILE A 21 9.50 5.49 -1.14
CA ILE A 21 10.00 6.05 -2.41
C ILE A 21 10.43 7.51 -2.21
N PHE A 22 9.61 8.31 -1.54
CA PHE A 22 9.91 9.72 -1.29
C PHE A 22 11.17 9.87 -0.44
N TYR A 23 11.30 9.09 0.64
CA TYR A 23 12.51 9.07 1.47
C TYR A 23 13.75 8.64 0.68
N ALA A 24 13.64 7.61 -0.16
CA ALA A 24 14.73 7.15 -1.00
C ALA A 24 15.20 8.25 -1.96
N VAL A 25 14.27 8.92 -2.62
CA VAL A 25 14.56 10.03 -3.56
C VAL A 25 15.17 11.22 -2.81
N ALA A 26 14.60 11.63 -1.68
CA ALA A 26 15.13 12.74 -0.88
C ALA A 26 16.56 12.46 -0.38
N THR A 27 16.83 11.20 0.00
CA THR A 27 18.18 10.75 0.42
C THR A 27 19.15 10.75 -0.76
N LEU A 28 18.76 10.20 -1.92
CA LEU A 28 19.58 10.17 -3.14
C LEU A 28 19.94 11.58 -3.64
N ARG A 29 19.03 12.54 -3.47
CA ARG A 29 19.26 13.95 -3.82
C ARG A 29 20.10 14.71 -2.78
N GLY A 30 20.45 14.09 -1.66
CA GLY A 30 21.14 14.75 -0.56
C GLY A 30 20.29 15.80 0.17
N THR A 31 18.96 15.81 -0.04
CA THR A 31 18.04 16.70 0.67
C THR A 31 17.92 16.33 2.15
N ILE A 32 18.06 15.04 2.45
CA ILE A 32 18.09 14.52 3.82
C ILE A 32 19.24 13.52 3.96
N SER A 33 19.78 13.40 5.17
CA SER A 33 20.77 12.38 5.50
C SER A 33 20.16 10.98 5.47
N VAL A 34 20.99 9.96 5.21
CA VAL A 34 20.60 8.56 5.32
C VAL A 34 20.06 8.31 6.73
N PRO A 35 18.80 7.84 6.89
CA PRO A 35 18.26 7.53 8.19
C PRO A 35 19.04 6.40 8.85
N VAL A 36 19.38 6.59 10.12
CA VAL A 36 20.01 5.57 10.96
C VAL A 36 18.97 5.02 11.92
N TRP A 37 18.70 3.73 11.82
CA TRP A 37 17.78 3.03 12.71
C TRP A 37 18.54 2.01 13.54
N ARG A 38 18.49 2.15 14.88
CA ARG A 38 19.20 1.28 15.83
C ARG A 38 20.70 1.12 15.50
N GLY A 39 21.35 2.22 15.12
CA GLY A 39 22.77 2.23 14.77
C GLY A 39 23.12 1.60 13.42
N ARG A 40 22.12 1.22 12.62
CA ARG A 40 22.31 0.70 11.26
C ARG A 40 21.67 1.64 10.25
N GLU A 41 22.40 1.93 9.18
CA GLU A 41 21.82 2.70 8.08
C GLU A 41 20.63 1.95 7.49
N TRP A 42 19.50 2.65 7.42
CA TRP A 42 18.30 2.14 6.75
C TRP A 42 18.60 2.01 5.26
N GLY A 43 19.35 2.96 4.67
CA GLY A 43 19.93 2.86 3.34
C GLY A 43 18.89 2.90 2.21
N VAL A 44 19.23 3.57 1.10
CA VAL A 44 18.32 3.75 -0.04
C VAL A 44 17.82 2.41 -0.61
N GLY A 45 18.70 1.41 -0.70
CA GLY A 45 18.34 0.09 -1.21
C GLY A 45 17.25 -0.60 -0.40
N LYS A 46 17.29 -0.52 0.95
CA LYS A 46 16.23 -1.13 1.78
C LYS A 46 14.93 -0.33 1.69
N MET A 47 14.99 1.00 1.62
CA MET A 47 13.79 1.82 1.42
C MET A 47 13.07 1.44 0.13
N LEU A 48 13.81 1.28 -0.98
CA LEU A 48 13.20 0.87 -2.25
C LEU A 48 12.66 -0.57 -2.18
N LEU A 49 13.36 -1.49 -1.51
CA LEU A 49 12.86 -2.84 -1.29
C LEU A 49 11.54 -2.84 -0.50
N GLU A 50 11.50 -2.10 0.62
CA GLU A 50 10.30 -1.95 1.44
C GLU A 50 9.17 -1.29 0.64
N ALA A 51 9.48 -0.29 -0.20
CA ALA A 51 8.51 0.31 -1.09
C ALA A 51 7.87 -0.72 -2.04
N VAL A 52 8.67 -1.59 -2.64
CA VAL A 52 8.18 -2.66 -3.53
C VAL A 52 7.32 -3.66 -2.76
N VAL A 53 7.75 -4.07 -1.56
CA VAL A 53 7.00 -5.00 -0.71
C VAL A 53 5.64 -4.40 -0.33
N TYR A 54 5.61 -3.17 0.16
CA TYR A 54 4.36 -2.50 0.51
C TYR A 54 3.47 -2.25 -0.71
N GLY A 55 4.07 -1.94 -1.87
CA GLY A 55 3.34 -1.79 -3.13
C GLY A 55 2.68 -3.10 -3.57
N ALA A 56 3.39 -4.22 -3.48
CA ALA A 56 2.86 -5.54 -3.80
C ALA A 56 1.72 -5.94 -2.85
N ILE A 57 1.87 -5.67 -1.55
CA ILE A 57 0.80 -5.88 -0.55
C ILE A 57 -0.41 -5.01 -0.89
N ALA A 58 -0.20 -3.72 -1.17
CA ALA A 58 -1.26 -2.79 -1.52
C ALA A 58 -2.06 -3.28 -2.75
N ALA A 59 -1.35 -3.68 -3.81
CA ALA A 59 -1.96 -4.20 -5.02
C ALA A 59 -2.75 -5.49 -4.75
N GLY A 60 -2.17 -6.44 -4.01
CA GLY A 60 -2.83 -7.70 -3.67
C GLY A 60 -4.11 -7.49 -2.84
N LEU A 61 -4.05 -6.65 -1.82
CA LEU A 61 -5.21 -6.32 -0.98
C LEU A 61 -6.27 -5.52 -1.75
N GLY A 62 -5.85 -4.60 -2.62
CA GLY A 62 -6.74 -3.83 -3.48
C GLY A 62 -7.49 -4.73 -4.47
N HIS A 63 -6.78 -5.69 -5.08
CA HIS A 63 -7.36 -6.69 -5.95
C HIS A 63 -8.38 -7.58 -5.20
N LEU A 64 -8.05 -8.05 -4.00
CA LEU A 64 -8.98 -8.83 -3.17
C LEU A 64 -10.22 -8.03 -2.74
N ALA A 65 -10.07 -6.74 -2.47
CA ALA A 65 -11.19 -5.85 -2.20
C ALA A 65 -12.08 -5.67 -3.44
N TRP A 66 -11.48 -5.50 -4.62
CA TRP A 66 -12.19 -5.33 -5.90
C TRP A 66 -13.09 -6.54 -6.23
N HIS A 67 -12.55 -7.76 -6.15
CA HIS A 67 -13.34 -8.98 -6.42
C HIS A 67 -14.47 -9.24 -5.43
N ARG A 68 -14.44 -8.59 -4.26
CA ARG A 68 -15.50 -8.67 -3.25
C ARG A 68 -16.53 -7.56 -3.38
N ASP A 69 -16.28 -6.53 -4.20
CA ASP A 69 -17.28 -5.53 -4.60
C ASP A 69 -18.31 -6.15 -5.55
N SER A 70 -17.92 -7.15 -6.34
CA SER A 70 -18.78 -7.84 -7.31
C SER A 70 -19.92 -8.67 -6.69
N GLN A 71 -20.02 -8.76 -5.36
CA GLN A 71 -20.91 -9.70 -4.65
C GLN A 71 -22.06 -9.05 -3.86
N LEU A 72 -22.33 -7.74 -3.95
CA LEU A 72 -23.51 -7.11 -3.33
C LEU A 72 -24.08 -5.93 -4.15
N PRO A 73 -25.40 -5.85 -4.48
CA PRO A 73 -26.45 -6.88 -4.47
C PRO A 73 -27.20 -7.01 -5.81
N GLN A 74 -27.14 -8.16 -6.49
CA GLN A 74 -28.13 -8.52 -7.53
C GLN A 74 -29.53 -8.74 -6.93
N THR A 75 -29.65 -8.87 -5.61
CA THR A 75 -30.94 -9.02 -4.89
C THR A 75 -31.78 -7.75 -4.82
N ALA A 76 -31.23 -6.57 -5.17
CA ALA A 76 -32.00 -5.33 -5.23
C ALA A 76 -32.64 -5.07 -6.61
N LEU A 77 -32.27 -5.83 -7.65
CA LEU A 77 -32.78 -5.67 -9.02
C LEU A 77 -33.80 -6.75 -9.42
N SER A 78 -34.14 -7.67 -8.51
CA SER A 78 -35.10 -8.76 -8.77
C SER A 78 -36.43 -8.62 -8.02
N MET A 79 -36.69 -7.49 -7.36
CA MET A 79 -37.98 -7.21 -6.68
C MET A 79 -38.81 -6.11 -7.37
N ASP A 80 -38.31 -5.56 -8.48
CA ASP A 80 -39.00 -4.55 -9.29
C ASP A 80 -39.52 -5.11 -10.64
N GLY A 81 -39.70 -6.44 -10.73
CA GLY A 81 -40.18 -7.15 -11.92
C GLY A 81 -41.51 -7.85 -11.70
#